data_AF-A0A3L7ZJC5-F1
#
_entry.id   AF-A0A3L7ZJC5-F1
#
_cell.length_a   1.000
_cell.length_b   1.000
_cell.length_c   1.000
_cell.angle_alpha   90.00
_cell.angle_beta   90.00
_cell.angle_gamma   90.00
#
_symmetry.space_group_name_H-M   'P 1'
#
loop_
_entity.id
_entity.type
_entity.pdbx_description
1 polymer ?
#
loop_
_entity_poly.entity_id
_entity_poly.type
_entity_poly.pdbx_seq_one_letter_code
_entity_poly.pdbx_strand_id
1 'polypeptide(L)' 'SKVLSLEFLEYLGEVRVSVADANGNIVYEEVVNTQNTSFHIIPLDDVASGSYELSISDSENYAEGFFNL' A
#
# COMPACT_ATOMS: atom_id res chain seq x y z
N SER A 1 -0.18 -10.93 13.89
CA SER A 1 0.33 -10.54 12.58
C SER A 1 -0.09 -9.10 12.34
N LYS A 2 0.84 -8.23 11.92
CA LYS A 2 0.59 -6.85 11.54
C LYS A 2 0.34 -6.82 10.04
N VAL A 3 -0.87 -6.43 9.64
CA VAL A 3 -1.26 -6.35 8.23
C VAL A 3 -2.00 -5.04 7.97
N LEU A 4 -1.83 -4.52 6.76
CA LEU A 4 -2.68 -3.45 6.23
C LEU A 4 -3.51 -4.03 5.09
N SER A 5 -4.83 -3.88 5.20
CA SER A 5 -5.78 -4.37 4.21
C SER A 5 -6.24 -3.21 3.33
N LEU A 6 -6.16 -3.40 2.02
CA LEU A 6 -6.68 -2.47 1.02
C LEU A 6 -7.90 -3.10 0.33
N GLU A 7 -8.95 -2.30 0.16
CA GLU A 7 -10.15 -2.66 -0.60
C GLU A 7 -10.32 -1.68 -1.76
N PHE A 8 -10.39 -2.21 -2.98
CA PHE A 8 -10.64 -1.46 -4.19
C PHE A 8 -12.12 -1.60 -4.55
N LEU A 9 -12.86 -0.50 -4.44
CA LEU A 9 -14.31 -0.48 -4.74
C LEU A 9 -14.62 -0.52 -6.24
N GLU A 10 -13.64 -0.17 -7.07
CA GLU A 10 -13.73 -0.15 -8.52
C GLU A 10 -12.50 -0.79 -9.16
N TYR A 11 -12.64 -1.21 -10.42
CA TYR A 11 -11.55 -1.79 -11.21
C TYR A 11 -10.74 -0.68 -11.88
N LEU A 12 -9.59 -0.36 -11.30
CA LEU A 12 -8.71 0.73 -11.71
C LEU A 12 -7.63 0.31 -12.73
N GLY A 13 -7.47 -1.00 -12.98
CA GLY A 13 -6.34 -1.54 -13.74
C GLY A 13 -5.15 -1.86 -12.84
N GLU A 14 -3.94 -1.59 -13.32
CA GLU A 14 -2.71 -1.77 -12.54
C GLU A 14 -2.50 -0.58 -11.59
N VAL A 15 -2.34 -0.88 -10.31
CA VAL A 15 -2.12 0.11 -9.26
C VAL A 15 -0.82 -0.24 -8.53
N ARG A 16 0.11 0.71 -8.44
CA ARG A 16 1.29 0.61 -7.59
C ARG A 16 0.91 0.95 -6.15
N VAL A 17 1.20 0.04 -5.24
CA VAL A 17 1.00 0.19 -3.80
C VAL A 17 2.37 0.16 -3.15
N SER A 18 2.72 1.18 -2.36
CA SER A 18 3.98 1.21 -1.61
C SER A 18 3.80 1.73 -0.20
N VAL A 19 4.68 1.27 0.70
CA VAL A 19 4.79 1.75 2.07
C VAL A 19 6.21 2.25 2.30
N ALA A 20 6.35 3.47 2.78
CA ALA A 20 7.61 4.09 3.15
C ALA A 20 7.71 4.30 4.66
N ASP A 21 8.90 4.10 5.24
CA ASP A 21 9.19 4.50 6.62
C ASP A 21 9.31 6.03 6.76
N ALA A 22 9.43 6.52 7.99
CA ALA A 22 9.56 7.96 8.28
C ALA A 22 10.80 8.64 7.65
N ASN A 23 11.77 7.88 7.14
CA ASN A 23 12.93 8.41 6.41
C ASN A 23 12.72 8.40 4.89
N GLY A 24 11.56 7.93 4.41
CA GLY A 24 11.24 7.76 3.00
C GLY A 24 11.78 6.46 2.39
N ASN A 25 12.26 5.51 3.19
CA ASN A 25 12.71 4.22 2.66
C ASN A 25 11.50 3.35 2.35
N ILE A 26 11.42 2.84 1.13
CA ILE A 26 10.38 1.89 0.74
C ILE A 26 10.62 0.56 1.47
N VAL A 27 9.70 0.20 2.35
CA VAL A 27 9.71 -1.08 3.09
C VAL A 27 8.82 -2.13 2.42
N TYR A 28 7.91 -1.70 1.54
CA TYR A 28 7.06 -2.57 0.74
C TYR A 28 6.66 -1.87 -0.56
N GLU A 29 6.65 -2.61 -1.67
CA GLU A 29 6.14 -2.14 -2.95
C GLU A 29 5.61 -3.32 -3.79
N GLU A 30 4.43 -3.16 -4.38
CA GLU A 30 3.84 -4.13 -5.30
C GLU A 30 2.95 -3.45 -6.35
N VAL A 31 2.84 -4.07 -7.53
CA VAL A 31 1.84 -3.71 -8.54
C VAL A 31 0.66 -4.68 -8.42
N VAL A 32 -0.51 -4.14 -8.09
CA VAL A 32 -1.75 -4.88 -7.92
C VAL A 32 -2.62 -4.67 -9.15
N ASN A 33 -2.97 -5.75 -9.85
CA ASN A 33 -3.97 -5.69 -10.92
C ASN A 33 -5.37 -5.84 -10.33
N THR A 34 -6.05 -4.70 -10.17
CA THR A 34 -7.38 -4.64 -9.56
C THR A 34 -8.45 -5.31 -10.42
N GLN A 35 -8.23 -5.54 -11.73
CA GLN A 35 -9.18 -6.30 -12.56
C GLN A 35 -9.32 -7.77 -12.13
N ASN A 36 -8.30 -8.29 -11.43
CA ASN A 36 -8.27 -9.68 -10.96
C ASN A 36 -8.61 -9.82 -9.46
N THR A 37 -8.58 -8.74 -8.69
CA THR A 37 -8.85 -8.74 -7.26
C THR A 37 -9.42 -7.41 -6.78
N SER A 38 -10.40 -7.46 -5.87
CA SER A 38 -10.94 -6.28 -5.19
C SER A 38 -10.24 -5.97 -3.87
N PHE A 39 -9.26 -6.79 -3.47
CA PHE A 39 -8.56 -6.60 -2.19
C PHE A 39 -7.07 -6.94 -2.31
N HIS A 40 -6.28 -6.33 -1.43
CA HIS A 40 -4.85 -6.62 -1.30
C HIS A 40 -4.42 -6.57 0.17
N ILE A 41 -3.49 -7.43 0.56
CA ILE A 41 -2.97 -7.49 1.93
C ILE A 41 -1.49 -7.17 1.89
N ILE A 42 -1.08 -6.15 2.64
CA ILE A 42 0.31 -5.81 2.84
C ILE A 42 0.78 -6.46 4.15
N PRO A 43 1.69 -7.45 4.09
CA PRO A 43 2.29 -8.03 5.29
C PRO A 43 3.31 -7.04 5.88
N LEU A 44 3.19 -6.77 7.18
CA LEU A 44 4.05 -5.83 7.92
C LEU A 44 4.66 -6.48 9.16
N ASP A 45 4.78 -7.81 9.16
CA ASP A 45 5.24 -8.58 10.32
C ASP A 45 6.72 -8.31 10.68
N ASP A 46 7.57 -8.06 9.69
CA ASP A 46 9.00 -7.76 9.87
C ASP A 46 9.30 -6.25 9.92
N VAL A 47 8.26 -5.42 9.96
CA VAL A 47 8.39 -3.95 9.95
C VAL A 47 8.39 -3.41 11.37
N ALA A 48 9.36 -2.53 11.68
CA ALA A 48 9.51 -1.94 13.01
C ALA A 48 8.31 -1.05 13.39
N SER A 49 8.05 -0.85 14.67
CA SER A 49 7.08 0.16 15.10
C SER A 49 7.57 1.57 14.73
N GLY A 50 6.65 2.43 14.32
CA GLY A 50 6.99 3.74 13.76
C GLY A 50 5.85 4.34 12.92
N SER A 51 6.12 5.51 12.34
CA SER A 51 5.22 6.17 11.40
C SER A 51 5.57 5.80 9.96
N TYR A 52 4.54 5.53 9.18
CA TYR A 52 4.64 5.05 7.80
C TYR A 52 3.70 5.82 6.90
N GLU A 53 4.10 5.97 5.65
CA GLU A 53 3.29 6.50 4.56
C GLU A 53 2.88 5.34 3.66
N LEU A 54 1.59 5.22 3.39
CA LEU A 54 1.02 4.41 2.32
C LEU A 54 0.79 5.31 1.12
N SER A 55 1.26 4.90 -0.05
CA SER A 55 0.95 5.55 -1.32
C SER A 55 0.39 4.55 -2.34
N ILE A 56 -0.64 4.96 -3.06
CA ILE A 56 -1.36 4.16 -4.06
C ILE A 56 -1.48 5.01 -5.33
N SER A 57 -1.03 4.49 -6.48
CA SER A 57 -1.11 5.21 -7.75
C SER A 57 -1.38 4.30 -8.93
N ASP A 58 -2.28 4.73 -9.83
CA ASP A 58 -2.56 4.09 -11.13
C ASP A 58 -1.87 4.80 -12.31
N SER A 59 -0.83 5.60 -12.03
CA SER A 59 -0.11 6.53 -12.92
C SER A 59 -0.80 7.84 -13.29
N GLU A 60 -2.13 7.93 -13.21
CA GLU A 60 -2.90 9.15 -13.49
C GLU A 60 -3.39 9.81 -12.19
N ASN A 61 -3.76 8.98 -11.22
CA ASN A 61 -4.27 9.31 -9.90
C ASN A 61 -3.27 8.87 -8.83
N TYR A 62 -3.36 9.56 -7.70
CA TYR A 62 -2.50 9.32 -6.54
C TYR A 62 -3.31 9.53 -5.25
N ALA A 63 -3.20 8.56 -4.35
CA ALA A 63 -3.77 8.62 -3.01
C ALA A 63 -2.68 8.27 -1.99
N GLU A 64 -2.63 9.03 -0.90
CA GLU A 64 -1.68 8.82 0.19
C GLU A 64 -2.38 8.83 1.55
N GLY A 65 -1.74 8.19 2.54
CA GLY A 65 -2.21 8.19 3.92
C GLY A 65 -1.10 7.78 4.88
N PHE A 66 -1.16 8.31 6.09
CA PHE A 66 -0.16 8.03 7.13
C PHE A 66 -0.76 7.13 8.21
N PHE A 67 0.03 6.18 8.70
CA PHE A 67 -0.36 5.29 9.80
C PHE A 67 0.81 5.00 10.74
N ASN A 68 0.51 4.50 11.94
CA ASN A 68 1.51 4.11 12.93
C ASN A 68 1.40 2.60 13.21
N LEU A 69 2.55 1.92 13.35
CA LEU A 69 2.69 0.50 13.69
C LEU A 69 3.32 0.25 15.06
#